data_AF-A0AB37YZ71-F1
#
_entry.id   AF-A0AB37YZ71-F1
#
_cell.length_a   1.000
_cell.length_b   1.000
_cell.length_c   1.000
_cell.angle_alpha   90.00
_cell.angle_beta   90.00
_cell.angle_gamma   90.00
#
_symmetry.space_group_name_H-M   'P 1'
#
loop_
_entity.id
_entity.type
_entity.pdbx_description
1 polymer ?
#
loop_
_entity_poly.entity_id
_entity_poly.type
_entity_poly.pdbx_seq_one_letter_code
_entity_poly.pdbx_strand_id
1 'polypeptide(L)'
;MFSKTGGRNRVKGVQEVIQDYADKVLDRVEVKNEYPDSYTASKILREELKDAGIEPTPYSNAAHHLTPWNDSRAEKAQKLLKEFGIDHDSAANGVFLPYKVNEYVTTEVLHIGKHSSEYILEVERVLSLVKKRGGTQEDAVDALHDIRERLLNGELKLNKPKKE
;
A
#
# COMPACT_ATOMS: atom_id res chain seq x y z
N MET A 1 3.86 7.51 -44.60
CA MET A 1 2.75 8.25 -43.96
C MET A 1 1.70 7.26 -43.48
N PHE A 2 1.69 6.95 -42.18
CA PHE A 2 0.49 6.59 -41.43
C PHE A 2 0.69 7.09 -40.01
N SER A 3 0.11 8.25 -39.72
CA SER A 3 -0.10 8.73 -38.36
C SER A 3 -1.59 8.59 -38.10
N LYS A 4 -1.95 7.89 -37.01
CA LYS A 4 -2.98 8.30 -36.05
C LYS A 4 -3.12 7.27 -34.91
N THR A 5 -2.98 7.82 -33.70
CA THR A 5 -3.74 7.52 -32.47
C THR A 5 -3.48 6.23 -31.67
N GLY A 6 -2.84 6.42 -30.50
CA GLY A 6 -3.37 5.99 -29.21
C GLY A 6 -3.19 4.52 -28.82
N GLY A 7 -1.98 4.16 -28.40
CA GLY A 7 -1.79 2.92 -27.66
C GLY A 7 -2.48 3.02 -26.30
N ARG A 8 -3.65 2.38 -26.15
CA ARG A 8 -4.28 2.17 -24.85
C ARG A 8 -3.23 1.55 -23.93
N ASN A 9 -2.92 2.21 -22.81
CA ASN A 9 -2.13 1.59 -21.75
C ASN A 9 -2.82 0.27 -21.37
N ARG A 10 -2.17 -0.86 -21.65
CA ARG A 10 -2.66 -2.17 -21.22
C ARG A 10 -2.74 -2.18 -19.70
N VAL A 11 -3.75 -2.84 -19.14
CA VAL A 11 -3.83 -3.04 -17.69
C VAL A 11 -2.75 -4.05 -17.31
N LYS A 12 -1.90 -3.67 -16.34
CA LYS A 12 -0.83 -4.54 -15.83
C LYS A 12 -1.45 -5.71 -15.06
N GLY A 13 -0.88 -6.90 -15.20
CA GLY A 13 -1.24 -8.03 -14.35
C GLY A 13 -0.68 -7.86 -12.94
N VAL A 14 -1.26 -8.55 -11.95
CA VAL A 14 -0.89 -8.39 -10.53
C VAL A 14 0.61 -8.59 -10.25
N GLN A 15 1.27 -9.52 -10.96
CA GLN A 15 2.71 -9.76 -10.80
C GLN A 15 3.57 -8.60 -11.35
N GLU A 16 3.13 -7.96 -12.44
CA GLU A 16 3.78 -6.73 -12.94
C GLU A 16 3.58 -5.57 -11.95
N VAL A 17 2.41 -5.50 -11.30
CA VAL A 17 2.13 -4.49 -10.26
C VAL A 17 2.99 -4.71 -9.03
N ILE A 18 3.14 -5.95 -8.55
CA ILE A 18 4.03 -6.30 -7.44
C ILE A 18 5.47 -5.88 -7.73
N GLN A 19 5.97 -6.21 -8.93
CA GLN A 19 7.32 -5.83 -9.35
C GLN A 19 7.49 -4.31 -9.44
N ASP A 20 6.50 -3.57 -9.95
CA ASP A 20 6.54 -2.11 -9.93
C ASP A 20 6.75 -1.56 -8.51
N TYR A 21 6.08 -2.13 -7.50
CA TYR A 21 6.29 -1.71 -6.11
C TYR A 21 7.70 -2.03 -5.63
N ALA A 22 8.19 -3.27 -5.88
CA ALA A 22 9.55 -3.66 -5.51
C ALA A 22 10.60 -2.70 -6.09
N ASP A 23 10.41 -2.27 -7.34
CA ASP A 23 11.39 -1.45 -8.04
C ASP A 23 11.34 0.04 -7.65
N LYS A 24 10.19 0.53 -7.16
CA LYS A 24 9.91 1.97 -7.14
C LYS A 24 9.59 2.58 -5.78
N VAL A 25 9.15 1.77 -4.80
CA VAL A 25 8.69 2.34 -3.51
C VAL A 25 9.57 2.00 -2.33
N LEU A 26 10.51 1.05 -2.45
CA LEU A 26 11.27 0.58 -1.28
C LEU A 26 12.18 1.68 -0.69
N ASP A 27 12.69 2.59 -1.51
CA ASP A 27 13.48 3.73 -1.06
C ASP A 27 12.63 4.99 -0.73
N ARG A 28 11.30 4.91 -0.87
CA ARG A 28 10.38 6.06 -0.74
C ARG A 28 9.76 6.13 0.65
N VAL A 29 10.62 6.32 1.65
CA VAL A 29 10.26 6.34 3.09
C VAL A 29 9.84 7.71 3.63
N GLU A 30 10.10 8.78 2.89
CA GLU A 30 9.70 10.15 3.24
C GLU A 30 8.59 10.65 2.32
N VAL A 31 7.80 11.62 2.79
CA VAL A 31 6.92 12.42 1.94
C VAL A 31 7.76 13.52 1.27
N LYS A 32 7.89 13.48 -0.05
CA LYS A 32 8.79 14.39 -0.79
C LYS A 32 8.14 15.72 -1.18
N ASN A 33 6.82 15.77 -1.24
CA ASN A 33 6.09 16.93 -1.70
C ASN A 33 5.41 17.70 -0.57
N GLU A 34 5.22 19.00 -0.77
CA GLU A 34 4.35 19.81 0.07
C GLU A 34 2.89 19.67 -0.41
N TYR A 35 1.99 19.37 0.53
CA TYR A 35 0.57 19.19 0.23
C TYR A 35 -0.30 20.24 0.93
N PRO A 36 -1.42 20.67 0.32
CA PRO A 36 -2.36 21.54 0.99
C PRO A 36 -2.95 20.88 2.24
N ASP A 37 -3.17 21.65 3.31
CA ASP A 37 -3.81 21.17 4.57
C ASP A 37 -5.19 20.51 4.37
N SER A 38 -5.85 20.79 3.25
CA SER A 38 -7.11 20.16 2.86
C SER A 38 -6.97 18.70 2.39
N TYR A 39 -5.75 18.22 2.16
CA TYR A 39 -5.51 16.84 1.75
C TYR A 39 -5.70 15.90 2.94
N THR A 40 -6.46 14.85 2.72
CA THR A 40 -6.49 13.72 3.66
C THR A 40 -5.21 12.90 3.50
N ALA A 41 -4.82 12.17 4.54
CA ALA A 41 -3.68 11.24 4.51
C ALA A 41 -3.69 10.32 3.27
N SER A 42 -4.83 9.72 2.93
CA SER A 42 -4.94 8.86 1.75
C SER A 42 -4.79 9.61 0.42
N LYS A 43 -5.05 10.93 0.41
CA LYS A 43 -4.82 11.78 -0.77
C LYS A 43 -3.33 12.10 -0.91
N ILE A 44 -2.64 12.39 0.20
CA ILE A 44 -1.17 12.55 0.24
C ILE A 44 -0.51 11.26 -0.26
N LEU A 45 -0.84 10.12 0.35
CA LEU A 45 -0.31 8.82 -0.05
C LEU A 45 -0.53 8.51 -1.54
N ARG A 46 -1.71 8.85 -2.07
CA ARG A 46 -2.01 8.65 -3.49
C ARG A 46 -1.04 9.43 -4.39
N GLU A 47 -0.73 10.68 -4.04
CA GLU A 47 0.18 11.50 -4.84
C GLU A 47 1.64 11.05 -4.64
N GLU A 48 2.06 10.66 -3.44
CA GLU A 48 3.39 10.07 -3.21
C GLU A 48 3.59 8.76 -4.00
N LEU A 49 2.57 7.89 -4.07
CA LEU A 49 2.62 6.68 -4.91
C LEU A 49 2.79 7.02 -6.40
N LYS A 50 2.08 8.04 -6.90
CA LYS A 50 2.22 8.50 -8.28
C LYS A 50 3.60 9.12 -8.53
N ASP A 51 4.13 9.91 -7.60
CA ASP A 51 5.48 10.47 -7.69
C ASP A 51 6.55 9.37 -7.76
N ALA A 52 6.35 8.28 -7.01
CA ALA A 52 7.18 7.09 -7.11
C ALA A 52 7.04 6.35 -8.46
N GLY A 53 6.11 6.74 -9.34
CA GLY A 53 5.86 6.09 -10.62
C GLY A 53 4.98 4.85 -10.53
N ILE A 54 4.20 4.74 -9.44
CA ILE A 54 3.10 3.78 -9.32
C ILE A 54 1.84 4.42 -9.87
N GLU A 55 1.47 4.00 -11.07
CA GLU A 55 0.25 4.47 -11.71
C GLU A 55 -0.98 3.78 -11.10
N PRO A 56 -2.02 4.52 -10.69
CA PRO A 56 -3.26 3.91 -10.28
C PRO A 56 -3.91 3.18 -11.45
N THR A 57 -4.48 2.03 -11.16
CA THR A 57 -5.22 1.24 -12.15
C THR A 57 -6.40 2.03 -12.71
N PRO A 58 -6.83 1.80 -13.97
CA PRO A 58 -7.88 2.59 -14.62
C PRO A 58 -9.30 2.33 -14.07
N TYR A 59 -9.46 1.35 -13.18
CA TYR A 59 -10.70 1.09 -12.44
C TYR A 59 -10.66 1.72 -11.04
N SER A 60 -11.84 1.89 -10.44
CA SER A 60 -11.99 2.51 -9.12
C SER A 60 -11.16 1.82 -8.04
N ASN A 61 -10.26 2.58 -7.41
CA ASN A 61 -9.29 2.11 -6.42
C ASN A 61 -9.04 3.17 -5.32
N ALA A 62 -8.49 2.73 -4.19
CA ALA A 62 -8.06 3.57 -3.07
C ALA A 62 -6.55 3.48 -2.88
N ALA A 63 -5.91 4.57 -2.47
CA ALA A 63 -4.61 4.48 -1.82
C ALA A 63 -4.84 3.98 -0.39
N HIS A 64 -4.25 2.84 -0.06
CA HIS A 64 -4.35 2.19 1.22
C HIS A 64 -3.02 2.26 1.95
N HIS A 65 -3.04 2.77 3.19
CA HIS A 65 -1.91 2.65 4.09
C HIS A 65 -1.80 1.22 4.60
N LEU A 66 -0.62 0.61 4.44
CA LEU A 66 -0.33 -0.73 4.96
C LEU A 66 -0.43 -0.72 6.48
N THR A 67 0.19 0.26 7.13
CA THR A 67 -0.08 0.55 8.55
C THR A 67 -1.22 1.56 8.66
N PRO A 68 -2.37 1.23 9.27
CA PRO A 68 -3.46 2.21 9.41
C PRO A 68 -3.09 3.39 10.31
N TRP A 69 -3.36 4.65 9.92
CA TRP A 69 -3.18 5.81 10.84
C TRP A 69 -4.38 6.07 11.73
N ASN A 70 -5.61 6.05 11.19
CA ASN A 70 -6.79 6.50 11.92
C ASN A 70 -7.47 5.36 12.69
N ASP A 71 -6.67 4.44 13.22
CA ASP A 71 -7.14 3.31 14.04
C ASP A 71 -6.25 3.21 15.27
N SER A 72 -6.81 3.50 16.45
CA SER A 72 -6.06 3.47 17.72
C SER A 72 -5.52 2.08 18.05
N ARG A 73 -6.08 1.02 17.46
CA ARG A 73 -5.53 -0.34 17.61
C ARG A 73 -4.18 -0.50 16.93
N ALA A 74 -3.83 0.38 15.99
CA ALA A 74 -2.58 0.36 15.25
C ALA A 74 -1.47 1.24 15.85
N GLU A 75 -1.70 1.87 17.02
CA GLU A 75 -0.74 2.80 17.66
C GLU A 75 0.68 2.23 17.77
N LYS A 76 0.82 0.94 18.09
CA LYS A 76 2.13 0.31 18.20
C LYS A 76 2.81 0.13 16.84
N ALA A 77 2.07 -0.25 15.80
CA ALA A 77 2.61 -0.32 14.45
C ALA A 77 3.01 1.08 13.93
N GLN A 78 2.21 2.10 14.19
CA GLN A 78 2.52 3.50 13.86
C GLN A 78 3.80 3.98 14.55
N LYS A 79 3.96 3.64 15.84
CA LYS A 79 5.19 3.94 16.58
C LYS A 79 6.41 3.25 15.96
N LEU A 80 6.27 1.97 15.58
CA LEU A 80 7.35 1.22 14.93
C LEU A 80 7.74 1.85 13.58
N LEU A 81 6.80 2.24 12.73
CA LEU A 81 7.10 2.98 11.50
C LEU A 81 7.96 4.22 11.77
N LYS A 82 7.55 5.03 12.75
CA LYS A 82 8.30 6.22 13.15
C LYS A 82 9.69 5.88 13.68
N GLU A 83 9.84 4.82 14.48
CA GLU A 83 11.14 4.37 14.97
C GLU A 83 12.07 3.86 13.86
N PHE A 84 11.51 3.38 12.75
CA PHE A 84 12.26 3.03 11.53
C PHE A 84 12.47 4.24 10.61
N GLY A 85 11.96 5.43 10.95
CA GLY A 85 12.08 6.62 10.10
C GLY A 85 11.26 6.56 8.82
N ILE A 86 10.17 5.80 8.81
CA ILE A 86 9.24 5.71 7.67
C ILE A 86 8.07 6.65 7.96
N ASP A 87 7.88 7.65 7.11
CA ASP A 87 6.75 8.56 7.19
C ASP A 87 5.45 7.80 6.91
N HIS A 88 4.41 8.18 7.64
CA HIS A 88 3.12 7.53 7.54
C HIS A 88 2.53 7.59 6.13
N ASP A 89 2.63 8.75 5.47
CA ASP A 89 2.03 9.00 4.16
C ASP A 89 3.00 8.70 3.00
N SER A 90 4.18 8.16 3.31
CA SER A 90 5.18 7.78 2.31
C SER A 90 4.70 6.64 1.40
N ALA A 91 5.21 6.61 0.17
CA ALA A 91 4.89 5.56 -0.79
C ALA A 91 5.31 4.15 -0.31
N ALA A 92 6.37 4.04 0.51
CA ALA A 92 6.80 2.79 1.12
C ALA A 92 5.71 2.16 2.01
N ASN A 93 4.82 2.95 2.61
CA ASN A 93 3.69 2.49 3.42
C ASN A 93 2.37 2.37 2.62
N GLY A 94 2.43 2.45 1.28
CA GLY A 94 1.24 2.50 0.42
C GLY A 94 1.00 1.29 -0.49
N VAL A 95 -0.26 1.10 -0.86
CA VAL A 95 -0.70 0.22 -1.96
C VAL A 95 -2.03 0.69 -2.55
N PHE A 96 -2.24 0.54 -3.87
CA PHE A 96 -3.56 0.75 -4.48
C PHE A 96 -4.39 -0.52 -4.39
N LEU A 97 -5.61 -0.41 -3.86
CA LEU A 97 -6.53 -1.52 -3.73
C LEU A 97 -7.88 -1.23 -4.42
N PRO A 98 -8.44 -2.19 -5.19
CA PRO A 98 -9.72 -2.01 -5.87
C PRO A 98 -10.89 -1.89 -4.89
N TYR A 99 -11.95 -1.16 -5.27
CA TYR A 99 -13.19 -1.17 -4.49
C TYR A 99 -14.12 -2.34 -4.85
N LYS A 100 -13.98 -2.91 -6.05
CA LYS A 100 -14.89 -3.92 -6.60
C LYS A 100 -14.14 -4.90 -7.49
N VAL A 101 -14.59 -6.15 -7.50
CA VAL A 101 -14.15 -7.15 -8.50
C VAL A 101 -14.55 -6.68 -9.90
N ASN A 102 -13.64 -6.86 -10.86
CA ASN A 102 -13.87 -6.66 -12.29
C ASN A 102 -12.95 -7.59 -13.09
N GLU A 103 -13.01 -7.54 -14.42
CA GLU A 103 -12.24 -8.44 -15.30
C GLU A 103 -10.71 -8.36 -15.14
N TYR A 104 -10.18 -7.27 -14.55
CA TYR A 104 -8.75 -7.08 -14.29
C TYR A 104 -8.32 -7.39 -12.86
N VAL A 105 -9.27 -7.42 -11.91
CA VAL A 105 -8.98 -7.73 -10.50
C VAL A 105 -9.01 -9.23 -10.35
N THR A 106 -7.85 -9.83 -10.15
CA THR A 106 -7.69 -11.28 -10.09
C THR A 106 -7.61 -11.79 -8.67
N THR A 107 -6.73 -11.21 -7.87
CA THR A 107 -6.35 -11.73 -6.55
C THR A 107 -6.36 -10.66 -5.48
N GLU A 108 -6.32 -9.39 -5.88
CA GLU A 108 -6.15 -8.25 -5.01
C GLU A 108 -7.30 -8.13 -4.01
N VAL A 109 -6.97 -7.88 -2.75
CA VAL A 109 -7.98 -7.62 -1.73
C VAL A 109 -8.70 -6.32 -1.99
N LEU A 110 -10.03 -6.35 -1.81
CA LEU A 110 -10.86 -5.16 -1.97
C LEU A 110 -10.71 -4.21 -0.77
N HIS A 111 -10.64 -2.92 -1.06
CA HIS A 111 -10.68 -1.83 -0.08
C HIS A 111 -12.11 -1.59 0.44
N ILE A 112 -12.66 -2.55 1.19
CA ILE A 112 -14.04 -2.49 1.69
C ILE A 112 -14.09 -2.63 3.22
N GLY A 113 -14.99 -1.88 3.85
CA GLY A 113 -15.22 -1.95 5.29
C GLY A 113 -14.06 -1.39 6.13
N LYS A 114 -14.05 -1.77 7.41
CA LYS A 114 -13.01 -1.39 8.38
C LYS A 114 -11.93 -2.47 8.44
N HIS A 115 -10.71 -2.07 8.83
CA HIS A 115 -9.64 -3.01 9.15
C HIS A 115 -10.06 -4.00 10.23
N SER A 116 -9.80 -5.28 9.98
CA SER A 116 -9.93 -6.34 10.98
C SER A 116 -8.85 -6.18 12.06
N SER A 117 -9.12 -6.68 13.26
CA SER A 117 -8.07 -6.71 14.30
C SER A 117 -6.91 -7.62 13.87
N GLU A 118 -7.20 -8.67 13.12
CA GLU A 118 -6.23 -9.62 12.60
C GLU A 118 -5.24 -8.96 11.63
N TYR A 119 -5.71 -8.08 10.74
CA TYR A 119 -4.85 -7.30 9.86
C TYR A 119 -3.91 -6.38 10.65
N ILE A 120 -4.46 -5.64 11.61
CA ILE A 120 -3.68 -4.68 12.43
C ILE A 120 -2.60 -5.41 13.24
N LEU A 121 -2.95 -6.53 13.87
CA LEU A 121 -2.02 -7.36 14.63
C LEU A 121 -0.94 -7.96 13.74
N GLU A 122 -1.27 -8.31 12.49
CA GLU A 122 -0.28 -8.84 11.56
C GLU A 122 0.76 -7.78 11.16
N VAL A 123 0.32 -6.57 10.82
CA VAL A 123 1.24 -5.44 10.54
C VAL A 123 2.14 -5.16 11.74
N GLU A 124 1.56 -5.09 12.94
CA GLU A 124 2.32 -4.90 14.18
C GLU A 124 3.33 -6.04 14.42
N ARG A 125 2.92 -7.29 14.21
CA ARG A 125 3.76 -8.48 14.41
C ARG A 125 4.97 -8.43 13.49
N VAL A 126 4.76 -8.16 12.20
CA VAL A 126 5.81 -8.10 11.18
C VAL A 126 6.85 -7.03 11.54
N LEU A 127 6.42 -5.79 11.79
CA LEU A 127 7.33 -4.70 12.18
C LEU A 127 8.03 -4.95 13.52
N SER A 128 7.30 -5.55 14.49
CA SER A 128 7.87 -5.89 15.80
C SER A 128 8.97 -6.95 15.69
N LEU A 129 8.84 -7.90 14.75
CA LEU A 129 9.85 -8.93 14.53
C LEU A 129 11.12 -8.36 13.90
N VAL A 130 10.99 -7.44 12.93
CA VAL A 130 12.13 -6.69 12.38
C VAL A 130 12.87 -5.97 13.52
N LYS A 131 12.13 -5.22 14.35
CA LYS A 131 12.71 -4.44 15.45
C LYS A 131 13.42 -5.32 16.48
N LYS A 132 12.80 -6.43 16.88
CA LYS A 132 13.36 -7.39 17.85
C LYS A 132 14.65 -8.05 17.35
N ARG A 133 14.80 -8.21 16.04
CA ARG A 133 16.00 -8.76 15.41
C ARG A 133 17.10 -7.71 15.19
N GLY A 134 16.85 -6.46 15.55
CA GLY A 134 17.79 -5.35 15.30
C GLY A 134 17.83 -4.91 13.84
N GLY A 135 16.75 -5.16 13.08
CA GLY A 135 16.67 -4.79 11.67
C GLY A 135 16.70 -3.27 11.45
N THR A 136 17.02 -2.90 10.21
CA THR A 136 17.17 -1.53 9.72
C THR A 136 15.85 -0.96 9.19
N GLN A 137 15.91 0.27 8.68
CA GLN A 137 14.81 0.87 7.92
C GLN A 137 14.49 0.05 6.65
N GLU A 138 15.52 -0.41 5.93
CA GLU A 138 15.37 -1.24 4.71
C GLU A 138 14.65 -2.56 5.05
N ASP A 139 15.06 -3.24 6.13
CA ASP A 139 14.37 -4.47 6.57
C ASP A 139 12.90 -4.23 6.91
N ALA A 140 12.56 -3.06 7.45
CA ALA A 140 11.18 -2.70 7.77
C ALA A 140 10.36 -2.43 6.51
N VAL A 141 10.95 -1.76 5.51
CA VAL A 141 10.33 -1.54 4.20
C VAL A 141 10.11 -2.88 3.48
N ASP A 142 11.09 -3.77 3.47
CA ASP A 142 10.94 -5.11 2.87
C ASP A 142 9.79 -5.88 3.54
N ALA A 143 9.66 -5.74 4.86
CA ALA A 143 8.57 -6.34 5.61
C ALA A 143 7.20 -5.71 5.29
N LEU A 144 7.14 -4.39 5.02
CA LEU A 144 5.94 -3.75 4.47
C LEU A 144 5.64 -4.24 3.05
N HIS A 145 6.68 -4.51 2.25
CA HIS A 145 6.50 -5.06 0.92
C HIS A 145 5.91 -6.48 0.94
N ASP A 146 6.32 -7.35 1.86
CA ASP A 146 5.66 -8.66 2.08
C ASP A 146 4.16 -8.50 2.34
N ILE A 147 3.77 -7.55 3.22
CA ILE A 147 2.37 -7.26 3.50
C ILE A 147 1.65 -6.81 2.22
N ARG A 148 2.27 -5.92 1.44
CA ARG A 148 1.75 -5.44 0.16
C ARG A 148 1.51 -6.59 -0.82
N GLU A 149 2.49 -7.48 -0.99
CA GLU A 149 2.37 -8.65 -1.87
C GLU A 149 1.23 -9.55 -1.44
N ARG A 150 1.13 -9.85 -0.15
CA ARG A 150 0.06 -10.69 0.39
C ARG A 150 -1.33 -10.06 0.22
N LEU A 151 -1.43 -8.73 0.22
CA LEU A 151 -2.68 -8.03 -0.12
C LEU A 151 -3.01 -8.13 -1.61
N LEU A 152 -2.02 -7.99 -2.49
CA LEU A 152 -2.19 -8.08 -3.95
C LEU A 152 -2.46 -9.53 -4.41
N ASN A 153 -1.86 -10.52 -3.76
CA ASN A 153 -2.10 -11.94 -4.00
C ASN A 153 -3.34 -12.48 -3.27
N GLY A 154 -4.00 -11.67 -2.43
CA GLY A 154 -5.23 -12.06 -1.73
C GLY A 154 -5.02 -12.99 -0.53
N GLU A 155 -3.78 -13.20 -0.10
CA GLU A 155 -3.35 -14.07 1.00
C GLU A 155 -3.58 -13.44 2.37
N LEU A 156 -3.54 -12.10 2.45
CA LEU A 156 -3.85 -11.33 3.64
C LEU A 156 -5.20 -10.62 3.49
N LYS A 157 -6.12 -10.79 4.43
CA LYS A 157 -7.43 -10.14 4.39
C LYS A 157 -7.43 -8.83 5.19
N LEU A 158 -7.94 -7.75 4.58
CA LEU A 158 -8.10 -6.45 5.26
C LEU A 158 -9.25 -6.44 6.28
N ASN A 159 -10.32 -7.15 5.97
CA ASN A 159 -11.56 -7.16 6.74
C ASN A 159 -11.93 -8.60 7.08
N LYS A 160 -12.85 -8.76 8.05
CA LYS A 160 -13.55 -10.03 8.19
C LYS A 160 -14.55 -10.15 7.03
N PRO A 161 -14.63 -11.30 6.34
CA PRO A 161 -15.70 -11.51 5.40
C PRO A 161 -17.03 -11.27 6.12
N LYS A 162 -17.96 -10.54 5.47
CA LYS A 162 -19.34 -10.53 5.95
C LYS A 162 -19.77 -12.00 5.97
N LYS A 163 -20.23 -12.50 7.11
CA LYS A 163 -20.91 -13.80 7.16
C LYS A 163 -22.00 -13.76 6.09
N GLU A 164 -21.92 -14.67 5.13
CA GLU A 164 -23.03 -14.96 4.21
C GLU A 164 -24.22 -15.51 5.00
#